data_AF-A0A934YGN7-F1
#
_entry.id   AF-A0A934YGN7-F1
#
_cell.length_a   1.000
_cell.length_b   1.000
_cell.length_c   1.000
_cell.angle_alpha   90.00
_cell.angle_beta   90.00
_cell.angle_gamma   90.00
#
_symmetry.space_group_name_H-M   'P 1'
#
loop_
_entity.id
_entity.type
_entity.pdbx_description
1 polymer ?
#
loop_
_entity_poly.entity_id
_entity_poly.type
_entity_poly.pdbx_seq_one_letter_code
_entity_poly.pdbx_strand_id
1 'polypeptide(L)' 'MTHTPNREVTVTIADGNPTSKNSNAFQYHQIEKGDTLYNLSKKYNTSVDSIKTINNLGDEGIKIGQTIRIQ' A
#
# COMPACT_ATOMS: atom_id res chain seq x y z
N MET A 1 17.58 7.50 18.93
CA MET A 1 17.53 7.57 17.46
C MET A 1 17.47 6.14 16.94
N THR A 2 16.30 5.55 16.75
CA THR A 2 16.22 4.17 16.25
C THR A 2 15.01 4.04 15.32
N HIS A 3 15.23 4.32 14.03
CA HIS A 3 14.38 3.77 12.99
C HIS A 3 14.96 2.41 12.59
N THR A 4 14.22 1.37 12.95
CA THR A 4 14.45 -0.04 12.64
C THR A 4 14.36 -0.28 11.13
N PRO A 5 15.20 -1.18 10.56
CA PRO A 5 15.37 -1.31 9.11
C PRO A 5 14.19 -2.03 8.46
N ASN A 6 13.66 -1.43 7.40
CA ASN A 6 12.80 -2.09 6.42
C ASN A 6 13.69 -3.02 5.58
N ARG A 7 13.35 -4.31 5.56
CA ARG A 7 14.11 -5.34 4.85
C ARG A 7 13.93 -5.18 3.35
N GLU A 8 14.83 -4.42 2.75
CA GLU A 8 15.02 -4.39 1.30
C GLU A 8 15.58 -5.75 0.87
N VAL A 9 14.78 -6.53 0.15
CA VAL A 9 15.28 -7.70 -0.56
C VAL A 9 16.15 -7.18 -1.70
N THR A 10 17.45 -7.06 -1.46
CA THR A 10 18.44 -6.74 -2.49
C THR A 10 18.52 -7.91 -3.46
N VAL A 11 17.71 -7.86 -4.52
CA VAL A 11 17.93 -8.64 -5.73
C VAL A 11 19.15 -8.04 -6.41
N THR A 12 20.34 -8.57 -6.10
CA THR A 12 21.58 -8.27 -6.81
C THR A 12 21.49 -8.89 -8.20
N ILE A 13 21.11 -8.09 -9.19
CA ILE A 13 21.36 -8.41 -10.61
C ILE A 13 22.38 -7.39 -11.09
N ALA A 14 23.59 -7.89 -11.35
CA ALA A 14 24.65 -7.16 -12.02
C ALA A 14 24.25 -6.97 -13.49
N ASP A 15 23.83 -5.77 -13.85
CA ASP A 15 24.37 -4.97 -14.96
C ASP A 15 23.55 -3.67 -15.09
N GLY A 16 24.24 -2.58 -15.43
CA GLY A 16 23.83 -1.22 -15.12
C GLY A 16 22.52 -0.73 -15.77
N ASN A 17 21.60 -0.27 -14.91
CA ASN A 17 20.80 0.95 -15.07
C ASN A 17 20.02 1.19 -13.77
N PRO A 18 20.25 2.26 -12.99
CA PRO A 18 19.31 2.65 -11.95
C PRO A 18 18.11 3.30 -12.63
N THR A 19 17.29 2.53 -13.36
CA THR A 19 15.93 2.97 -13.70
C THR A 19 15.18 3.09 -12.39
N SER A 20 15.26 4.29 -11.83
CA SER A 20 14.29 4.95 -10.98
C SER A 20 12.99 4.16 -10.98
N LYS A 21 12.72 3.47 -9.85
CA LYS A 21 11.42 2.84 -9.58
C LYS A 21 10.38 3.95 -9.44
N ASN A 22 10.04 4.57 -10.55
CA ASN A 22 8.83 5.34 -10.75
C ASN A 22 7.77 4.38 -11.31
N SER A 23 7.62 3.25 -10.64
CA SER A 23 6.50 2.35 -10.90
C SER A 23 5.45 2.73 -9.87
N ASN A 24 4.54 3.64 -10.24
CA ASN A 24 3.26 3.85 -9.56
C ASN A 24 2.40 2.57 -9.65
N ALA A 25 2.94 1.46 -9.14
CA ALA A 25 2.25 0.20 -9.11
C ALA A 25 1.32 0.22 -7.91
N PHE A 26 0.03 0.18 -8.18
CA PHE A 26 -0.97 0.00 -7.14
C PHE A 26 -0.83 -1.42 -6.55
N GLN A 27 -0.71 -1.48 -5.23
CA GLN A 27 -0.83 -2.69 -4.44
C GLN A 27 -2.31 -3.03 -4.29
N TYR A 28 -2.67 -4.30 -4.45
CA TYR A 28 -4.02 -4.77 -4.22
C TYR A 28 -4.10 -5.47 -2.87
N HIS A 29 -5.11 -5.14 -2.08
CA HIS A 29 -5.35 -5.76 -0.79
C HIS A 29 -6.82 -6.14 -0.64
N GLN A 30 -7.06 -7.39 -0.25
CA GLN A 30 -8.39 -7.90 0.05
C GLN A 30 -8.69 -7.65 1.53
N ILE A 31 -9.78 -6.95 1.81
CA ILE A 31 -10.19 -6.58 3.17
C ILE A 31 -10.58 -7.83 3.94
N GLU A 32 -9.95 -8.06 5.09
CA GLU A 32 -10.24 -9.18 5.98
C GLU A 32 -11.07 -8.72 7.20
N LYS A 33 -11.53 -9.68 8.01
CA LYS A 33 -12.29 -9.35 9.22
C LYS A 33 -11.38 -8.62 10.21
N GLY A 34 -11.74 -7.37 10.53
CA GLY A 34 -10.98 -6.51 11.46
C GLY A 34 -10.11 -5.47 10.75
N ASP A 35 -10.06 -5.50 9.42
CA ASP A 35 -9.47 -4.42 8.64
C ASP A 35 -10.33 -3.17 8.69
N THR A 36 -9.66 -2.04 8.91
CA THR A 36 -10.26 -0.71 8.90
C THR A 36 -9.42 0.20 8.04
N LEU A 37 -10.04 1.18 7.37
CA LEU A 37 -9.31 2.15 6.56
C LEU A 37 -8.13 2.79 7.32
N TYR A 38 -8.28 3.02 8.62
CA TYR A 38 -7.23 3.55 9.49
C TYR A 38 -6.05 2.58 9.68
N ASN A 39 -6.32 1.30 9.94
CA ASN A 39 -5.26 0.31 10.11
C ASN A 39 -4.54 0.04 8.78
N LEU A 40 -5.27 0.01 7.67
CA LEU A 40 -4.66 -0.08 6.34
C LEU A 40 -3.82 1.15 6.01
N SER A 41 -4.32 2.36 6.28
CA SER A 41 -3.57 3.58 6.01
C SER A 41 -2.23 3.57 6.77
N LYS A 42 -2.23 3.14 8.04
CA LYS A 42 -0.99 2.95 8.80
C LYS A 42 -0.09 1.83 8.26
N LYS A 43 -0.67 0.68 7.92
CA LYS A 43 0.05 -0.50 7.42
C LYS A 43 0.79 -0.21 6.11
N TYR A 44 0.14 0.53 5.22
CA TYR A 44 0.68 0.89 3.91
C TYR A 44 1.34 2.28 3.88
N ASN A 45 1.45 2.96 5.02
CA ASN A 45 1.99 4.31 5.14
C ASN A 45 1.35 5.32 4.17
N THR A 46 0.04 5.21 4.00
CA THR A 46 -0.77 6.04 3.11
C THR A 46 -1.86 6.76 3.91
N SER A 47 -2.65 7.59 3.24
CA SER A 47 -3.78 8.29 3.85
C SER A 47 -5.09 7.58 3.60
N VAL A 48 -6.00 7.61 4.58
CA VAL A 48 -7.38 7.12 4.41
C VAL A 48 -8.04 7.79 3.20
N ASP A 49 -7.81 9.09 3.04
CA ASP A 49 -8.33 9.86 1.91
C ASP A 49 -7.81 9.33 0.58
N SER A 50 -6.50 9.09 0.44
CA SER A 50 -5.93 8.46 -0.76
C SER A 50 -6.55 7.10 -1.05
N ILE A 51 -6.70 6.23 -0.04
CA ILE A 51 -7.35 4.93 -0.21
C ILE A 51 -8.78 5.12 -0.74
N LYS A 52 -9.54 6.06 -0.17
CA LYS A 52 -10.89 6.39 -0.62
C LYS A 52 -10.91 6.91 -2.05
N THR A 53 -10.06 7.87 -2.39
CA THR A 53 -9.98 8.46 -3.74
C THR A 53 -9.62 7.43 -4.80
N ILE A 54 -8.61 6.60 -4.55
CA ILE A 54 -8.14 5.60 -5.53
C ILE A 54 -9.22 4.53 -5.80
N ASN A 55 -10.02 4.20 -4.78
CA ASN A 55 -11.05 3.17 -4.86
C ASN A 55 -12.47 3.71 -5.02
N ASN A 56 -12.64 5.03 -5.12
CA ASN A 56 -13.93 5.72 -5.12
C ASN A 56 -14.85 5.25 -3.97
N LEU A 57 -14.27 5.05 -2.77
CA LEU A 57 -15.02 4.67 -1.59
C LEU A 57 -15.72 5.92 -1.04
N GLY A 58 -17.05 5.92 -1.10
CA GLY A 58 -17.87 6.92 -0.43
C GLY A 58 -17.93 6.71 1.08
N ASP A 59 -18.99 7.20 1.70
CA ASP A 59 -19.22 7.10 3.15
C ASP A 59 -19.50 5.67 3.63
N GLU A 60 -19.86 4.76 2.72
CA GLU A 60 -20.06 3.34 3.02
C GLU A 60 -18.77 2.62 3.46
N GLY A 61 -17.59 3.19 3.18
CA GLY A 61 -16.32 2.63 3.63
C GLY A 61 -15.91 1.34 2.90
N ILE A 62 -15.33 0.39 3.63
CA ILE A 62 -14.81 -0.88 3.10
C ILE A 62 -15.60 -2.09 3.60
N LYS A 63 -15.76 -3.11 2.74
CA LYS A 63 -16.51 -4.33 3.04
C LYS A 63 -15.55 -5.53 3.07
N ILE A 64 -15.78 -6.48 3.98
CA ILE A 64 -14.97 -7.71 4.07
C ILE A 64 -15.07 -8.49 2.75
N GLY A 65 -13.94 -8.97 2.25
CA GLY A 65 -13.83 -9.65 0.96
C GLY A 65 -13.69 -8.71 -0.24
N GLN A 66 -13.82 -7.39 -0.04
CA GLN A 66 -13.58 -6.39 -1.08
C GLN A 66 -12.08 -6.27 -1.38
N THR A 67 -11.73 -6.22 -2.66
CA THR A 67 -10.35 -5.89 -3.06
C THR A 67 -10.25 -4.39 -3.30
N ILE A 68 -9.29 -3.74 -2.65
CA ILE A 68 -8.98 -2.33 -2.82
C ILE A 68 -7.54 -2.13 -3.31
N ARG A 69 -7.31 -0.98 -3.94
CA ARG A 69 -6.05 -0.50 -4.50
C ARG A 69 -5.38 0.46 -3.51
N ILE A 70 -4.08 0.32 -3.31
CA ILE A 70 -3.30 1.12 -2.37
C ILE A 70 -2.00 1.52 -3.08
N GLN A 71 -1.52 2.73 -2.81
CA GLN A 71 -0.24 3.25 -3.31
C GLN A 71 0.72 3.42 -2.15
#